data_AF-A0A2M8CYZ8-F1
#
_entry.id   AF-A0A2M8CYZ8-F1
#
_cell.length_a   1.000
_cell.length_b   1.000
_cell.length_c   1.000
_cell.angle_alpha   90.00
_cell.angle_beta   90.00
_cell.angle_gamma   90.00
#
_symmetry.space_group_name_H-M   'P 1'
#
loop_
_entity.id
_entity.type
_entity.pdbx_description
1 polymer ?
#
loop_
_entity_poly.entity_id
_entity_poly.type
_entity_poly.pdbx_seq_one_letter_code
_entity_poly.pdbx_strand_id
1 'polypeptide(L)'
;MTTTKKISELPSAVTPLAGDEIMPIVQDGATRRATIDEIREGLADEVHTHTLSDIADAGTAAGADTDDFATAAQGALADTALQPDDVGSAALNETADFATAAQGALADSAVQPGDLAAVATSGDYGDLNDIPLAGLANAIINGCGRISHRGDQDLTTSWGKAPVDLLSVKAEGTVSAGTVKRMTSAFSLTETGHATFVENVTLTGSGAILFRRRIEAKDAWKFYNQPAHYSARVYHDHGANVDFIITVRKADTADDFASATDITTDTISIANDANSDIDLAIADMGDCRNGIEIEVKVDCGAITSKDTFLGQEQFSIGTAKRPFLARPPALEEALVHRYLRPIGGILGVANSGSNMQAVFSHPGMRAAPTYEVNAPIAMTDGYTADFTQSTASITSIHENTPHHGRVDIAYFSGLTSGRFHIQRGAGGLILASAEL
;
A
#
# COMPACT_ATOMS: atom_id res chain seq x y z
N MET A 1 121.31 -78.02 -91.37
CA MET A 1 120.54 -78.04 -90.10
C MET A 1 119.90 -76.67 -89.93
N THR A 2 118.57 -76.59 -89.89
CA THR A 2 117.85 -75.34 -89.60
C THR A 2 116.77 -75.69 -88.58
N THR A 3 116.85 -75.14 -87.37
CA THR A 3 115.93 -75.39 -86.26
C THR A 3 114.91 -74.23 -86.13
N THR A 4 113.62 -74.55 -86.15
CA THR A 4 112.49 -73.61 -85.94
C THR A 4 112.26 -73.32 -84.44
N LYS A 5 112.00 -72.06 -84.04
CA LYS A 5 111.65 -71.63 -82.66
C LYS A 5 110.14 -71.48 -82.44
N LYS A 6 109.66 -71.60 -81.18
CA LYS A 6 108.24 -71.40 -80.78
C LYS A 6 107.94 -69.94 -80.42
N ILE A 7 106.68 -69.51 -80.51
CA ILE A 7 106.25 -68.11 -80.24
C ILE A 7 106.55 -67.64 -78.81
N SER A 8 106.54 -68.55 -77.83
CA SER A 8 106.90 -68.28 -76.43
C SER A 8 108.40 -67.99 -76.23
N GLU A 9 109.22 -68.25 -77.26
CA GLU A 9 110.67 -68.04 -77.24
C GLU A 9 111.06 -66.72 -77.95
N LEU A 10 110.07 -65.94 -78.40
CA LEU A 10 110.26 -64.60 -78.94
C LEU A 10 110.26 -63.56 -77.80
N PRO A 11 111.11 -62.52 -77.86
CA PRO A 11 111.07 -61.43 -76.87
C PRO A 11 109.80 -60.60 -77.02
N SER A 12 109.33 -60.01 -75.91
CA SER A 12 108.19 -59.09 -75.91
C SER A 12 108.49 -57.84 -76.76
N ALA A 13 107.52 -57.43 -77.56
CA ALA A 13 107.60 -56.20 -78.34
C ALA A 13 107.57 -54.97 -77.40
N VAL A 14 108.49 -54.04 -77.60
CA VAL A 14 108.58 -52.77 -76.85
C VAL A 14 108.00 -51.58 -77.62
N THR A 15 107.64 -51.79 -78.88
CA THR A 15 106.98 -50.76 -79.71
C THR A 15 105.47 -50.87 -79.50
N PRO A 16 104.77 -49.80 -79.05
CA PRO A 16 103.33 -49.79 -78.97
C PRO A 16 102.73 -49.98 -80.35
N LEU A 17 101.74 -50.86 -80.42
CA LEU A 17 100.93 -51.04 -81.61
C LEU A 17 100.16 -49.72 -81.84
N ALA A 18 100.33 -49.08 -82.99
CA ALA A 18 99.68 -47.81 -83.33
C ALA A 18 99.45 -47.64 -84.84
N GLY A 19 98.43 -46.87 -85.20
CA GLY A 19 98.12 -46.49 -86.59
C GLY A 19 97.56 -47.64 -87.44
N ASP A 20 97.90 -47.62 -88.73
CA ASP A 20 97.39 -48.53 -89.78
C ASP A 20 97.94 -49.96 -89.71
N GLU A 21 98.62 -50.32 -88.62
CA GLU A 21 99.20 -51.65 -88.45
C GLU A 21 98.08 -52.70 -88.41
N ILE A 22 98.05 -53.52 -89.45
CA ILE A 22 97.01 -54.52 -89.64
C ILE A 22 97.26 -55.69 -88.69
N MET A 23 96.46 -55.76 -87.63
CA MET A 23 96.50 -56.86 -86.70
C MET A 23 95.42 -57.90 -87.02
N PRO A 24 95.79 -59.19 -87.08
CA PRO A 24 94.79 -60.25 -87.17
C PRO A 24 94.06 -60.35 -85.83
N ILE A 25 92.79 -59.98 -85.82
CA ILE A 25 91.90 -60.21 -84.69
C ILE A 25 90.99 -61.38 -85.02
N VAL A 26 90.74 -62.26 -84.04
CA VAL A 26 89.70 -63.28 -84.17
C VAL A 26 88.45 -62.68 -83.57
N GLN A 27 87.47 -62.40 -84.42
CA GLN A 27 86.15 -61.97 -84.02
C GLN A 27 85.15 -62.96 -84.60
N ASP A 28 84.23 -63.44 -83.77
CA ASP A 28 83.18 -64.39 -84.14
C ASP A 28 83.72 -65.67 -84.82
N GLY A 29 84.87 -66.16 -84.35
CA GLY A 29 85.47 -67.40 -84.83
C GLY A 29 86.14 -67.33 -86.20
N ALA A 30 86.22 -66.15 -86.83
CA ALA A 30 86.95 -65.92 -88.09
C ALA A 30 88.14 -64.97 -87.88
N THR A 31 89.25 -65.22 -88.58
CA THR A 31 90.39 -64.30 -88.55
C THR A 31 90.12 -63.12 -89.49
N ARG A 32 89.94 -61.93 -88.91
CA ARG A 32 89.81 -60.64 -89.62
C ARG A 32 91.04 -59.78 -89.40
N ARG A 33 91.20 -58.75 -90.22
CA ARG A 33 92.28 -57.76 -90.17
C ARG A 33 91.64 -56.40 -89.85
N ALA A 34 92.01 -55.77 -88.73
CA ALA A 34 91.48 -54.46 -88.29
C ALA A 34 92.64 -53.55 -87.85
N THR A 35 92.46 -52.23 -87.96
CA THR A 35 93.42 -51.26 -87.43
C THR A 35 93.12 -50.94 -85.97
N ILE A 36 94.04 -50.26 -85.29
CA ILE A 36 93.91 -49.97 -83.86
C ILE A 36 92.95 -48.80 -83.62
N ASP A 37 92.83 -47.90 -84.60
CA ASP A 37 91.94 -46.75 -84.52
C ASP A 37 90.48 -47.17 -84.58
N GLU A 38 90.14 -48.18 -85.38
CA GLU A 38 88.79 -48.76 -85.46
C GLU A 38 88.29 -49.31 -84.12
N ILE A 39 89.20 -49.70 -83.21
CA ILE A 39 88.85 -50.22 -81.88
C ILE A 39 88.54 -49.08 -80.88
N ARG A 40 89.07 -47.88 -81.10
CA ARG A 40 89.06 -46.79 -80.11
C ARG A 40 87.90 -45.79 -80.24
N GLU A 41 87.16 -45.80 -81.35
CA GLU A 41 86.15 -44.79 -81.69
C GLU A 41 84.91 -44.75 -80.75
N GLY A 42 84.75 -45.71 -79.84
CA GLY A 42 83.56 -45.85 -78.98
C GLY A 42 83.63 -45.29 -77.55
N LEU A 43 84.70 -44.61 -77.13
CA LEU A 43 84.82 -44.07 -75.76
C LEU A 43 84.45 -42.58 -75.67
N ALA A 44 83.76 -42.17 -74.60
CA ALA A 44 83.43 -40.78 -74.31
C ALA A 44 84.64 -39.98 -73.78
N ASP A 45 84.61 -38.65 -73.96
CA ASP A 45 85.67 -37.74 -73.51
C ASP A 45 85.76 -37.62 -71.98
N GLU A 46 86.98 -37.33 -71.50
CA GLU A 46 87.32 -37.21 -70.07
C GLU A 46 86.55 -36.06 -69.36
N VAL A 47 85.98 -35.11 -70.11
CA VAL A 47 85.17 -34.00 -69.57
C VAL A 47 83.85 -33.88 -70.34
N HIS A 48 82.72 -33.91 -69.61
CA HIS A 48 81.37 -33.62 -70.13
C HIS A 48 80.50 -32.91 -69.09
N THR A 49 79.35 -32.38 -69.52
CA THR A 49 78.39 -31.62 -68.68
C THR A 49 77.07 -32.37 -68.50
N HIS A 50 76.41 -32.16 -67.35
CA HIS A 50 75.06 -32.67 -67.04
C HIS A 50 74.07 -31.52 -66.87
N THR A 51 72.81 -31.77 -67.21
CA THR A 51 71.67 -30.92 -66.85
C THR A 51 71.13 -31.28 -65.46
N LEU A 52 70.41 -30.37 -64.80
CA LEU A 52 69.76 -30.69 -63.51
C LEU A 52 68.82 -31.90 -63.60
N SER A 53 68.22 -32.16 -64.77
CA SER A 53 67.41 -33.36 -65.03
C SER A 53 68.20 -34.68 -65.02
N ASP A 54 69.53 -34.61 -65.20
CA ASP A 54 70.41 -35.79 -65.16
C ASP A 54 70.83 -36.15 -63.73
N ILE A 55 70.51 -35.30 -62.74
CA ILE A 55 70.88 -35.46 -61.33
C ILE A 55 69.64 -35.91 -60.54
N ALA A 56 69.50 -37.22 -60.33
CA ALA A 56 68.31 -37.84 -59.74
C ALA A 56 68.05 -37.47 -58.26
N ASP A 57 69.05 -36.94 -57.56
CA ASP A 57 69.00 -36.51 -56.16
C ASP A 57 69.00 -34.99 -55.98
N ALA A 58 68.75 -34.23 -57.06
CA ALA A 58 68.53 -32.80 -56.96
C ALA A 58 67.30 -32.50 -56.07
N GLY A 59 67.52 -31.80 -54.94
CA GLY A 59 66.44 -31.41 -54.04
C GLY A 59 65.46 -30.44 -54.73
N THR A 60 64.21 -30.41 -54.27
CA THR A 60 63.16 -29.54 -54.85
C THR A 60 63.53 -28.06 -54.85
N ALA A 61 64.35 -27.61 -53.89
CA ALA A 61 64.87 -26.25 -53.83
C ALA A 61 65.89 -25.93 -54.95
N ALA A 62 66.58 -26.93 -55.51
CA ALA A 62 67.57 -26.73 -56.56
C ALA A 62 66.95 -26.39 -57.93
N GLY A 63 65.65 -26.64 -58.10
CA GLY A 63 64.88 -26.30 -59.29
C GLY A 63 63.87 -25.17 -59.10
N ALA A 64 63.84 -24.53 -57.92
CA ALA A 64 62.94 -23.41 -57.62
C ALA A 64 63.61 -22.07 -57.98
N ASP A 65 62.81 -21.08 -58.40
CA ASP A 65 63.32 -19.73 -58.62
C ASP A 65 63.59 -19.07 -57.27
N THR A 66 64.58 -18.18 -57.19
CA THR A 66 64.93 -17.50 -55.93
C THR A 66 63.78 -16.69 -55.33
N ASP A 67 62.81 -16.30 -56.16
CA ASP A 67 61.63 -15.52 -55.78
C ASP A 67 60.53 -16.39 -55.13
N ASP A 68 60.64 -17.71 -55.22
CA ASP A 68 59.71 -18.65 -54.56
C ASP A 68 59.97 -18.75 -53.04
N PHE A 69 61.13 -18.28 -52.57
CA PHE A 69 61.49 -18.29 -51.16
C PHE A 69 61.07 -17.01 -50.45
N ALA A 70 60.65 -17.14 -49.18
CA ALA A 70 60.37 -15.98 -48.36
C ALA A 70 61.64 -15.12 -48.20
N THR A 71 61.51 -13.82 -48.49
CA THR A 71 62.58 -12.85 -48.33
C THR A 71 62.81 -12.52 -46.86
N ALA A 72 64.02 -12.04 -46.51
CA ALA A 72 64.30 -11.54 -45.17
C ALA A 72 63.33 -10.40 -44.74
N ALA A 73 62.85 -9.60 -45.70
CA ALA A 73 61.86 -8.56 -45.44
C ALA A 73 60.49 -9.14 -45.03
N GLN A 74 60.06 -10.23 -45.66
CA GLN A 74 58.82 -10.94 -45.28
C GLN A 74 58.95 -11.59 -43.90
N GLY A 75 60.14 -12.10 -43.54
CA GLY A 75 60.42 -12.59 -42.18
C GLY A 75 60.29 -11.49 -41.12
N ALA A 76 60.87 -10.32 -41.35
CA ALA A 76 60.78 -9.19 -40.41
C ALA A 76 59.34 -8.67 -40.24
N LEU A 77 58.52 -8.70 -41.30
CA LEU A 77 57.09 -8.40 -41.22
C LEU A 77 56.32 -9.45 -40.42
N ALA A 78 56.68 -10.74 -40.56
CA ALA A 78 56.08 -11.81 -39.78
C ALA A 78 56.43 -11.69 -38.28
N ASP A 79 57.67 -11.32 -37.93
CA ASP A 79 58.12 -11.13 -36.54
C ASP A 79 57.41 -9.98 -35.81
N THR A 80 56.89 -9.02 -36.57
CA THR A 80 56.19 -7.83 -36.03
C THR A 80 54.68 -7.88 -36.25
N ALA A 81 54.17 -8.98 -36.81
CA ALA A 81 52.75 -9.16 -37.04
C ALA A 81 52.03 -9.39 -35.70
N LEU A 82 51.04 -8.55 -35.43
CA LEU A 82 50.17 -8.66 -34.26
C LEU A 82 49.39 -9.98 -34.33
N GLN A 83 49.58 -10.87 -33.35
CA GLN A 83 48.83 -12.12 -33.31
C GLN A 83 47.45 -11.87 -32.68
N PRO A 84 46.41 -12.64 -33.08
CA PRO A 84 45.10 -12.58 -32.44
C PRO A 84 45.13 -12.79 -30.92
N ASP A 85 46.08 -13.60 -30.41
CA ASP A 85 46.26 -13.85 -28.98
C ASP A 85 46.95 -12.69 -28.23
N ASP A 86 47.62 -11.78 -28.97
CA ASP A 86 48.27 -10.60 -28.40
C ASP A 86 47.27 -9.46 -28.13
N VAL A 87 46.05 -9.55 -28.65
CA VAL A 87 45.00 -8.55 -28.45
C VAL A 87 43.95 -9.02 -27.45
N GLY A 88 43.57 -8.14 -26.53
CA GLY A 88 42.52 -8.43 -25.56
C GLY A 88 41.15 -8.60 -26.22
N SER A 89 40.24 -9.34 -25.56
CA SER A 89 38.88 -9.59 -26.05
C SER A 89 38.11 -8.33 -26.45
N ALA A 90 38.39 -7.19 -25.82
CA ALA A 90 37.77 -5.91 -26.18
C ALA A 90 38.14 -5.42 -27.59
N ALA A 91 39.35 -5.71 -28.08
CA ALA A 91 39.80 -5.31 -29.41
C ALA A 91 39.18 -6.15 -30.54
N LEU A 92 38.57 -7.30 -30.20
CA LEU A 92 37.90 -8.20 -31.14
C LEU A 92 36.40 -7.87 -31.33
N ASN A 93 35.82 -7.01 -30.48
CA ASN A 93 34.41 -6.65 -30.53
C ASN A 93 34.20 -5.31 -31.22
N GLU A 94 33.03 -5.10 -31.81
CA GLU A 94 32.67 -3.82 -32.43
C GLU A 94 32.38 -2.78 -31.33
N THR A 95 32.55 -1.50 -31.63
CA THR A 95 32.25 -0.42 -30.66
C THR A 95 30.79 -0.42 -30.20
N ALA A 96 29.88 -1.01 -30.99
CA ALA A 96 28.46 -1.15 -30.68
C ALA A 96 28.17 -2.24 -29.63
N ASP A 97 29.10 -3.16 -29.38
CA ASP A 97 28.94 -4.23 -28.39
C ASP A 97 29.17 -3.72 -26.94
N PHE A 98 29.75 -2.52 -26.80
CA PHE A 98 30.00 -1.89 -25.51
C PHE A 98 28.88 -0.93 -25.10
N ALA A 99 28.65 -0.83 -23.79
CA ALA A 99 27.72 0.15 -23.25
C ALA A 99 28.20 1.58 -23.59
N THR A 100 27.33 2.36 -24.24
CA THR A 100 27.57 3.76 -24.57
C THR A 100 27.40 4.65 -23.34
N ALA A 101 28.00 5.85 -23.38
CA ALA A 101 27.79 6.86 -22.35
C ALA A 101 26.29 7.21 -22.15
N ALA A 102 25.50 7.15 -23.22
CA ALA A 102 24.05 7.35 -23.15
C ALA A 102 23.35 6.22 -22.37
N GLN A 103 23.77 4.97 -22.56
CA GLN A 103 23.26 3.83 -21.78
C GLN A 103 23.70 3.92 -20.30
N GLY A 104 24.90 4.43 -20.03
CA GLY A 104 25.36 4.73 -18.66
C GLY A 104 24.49 5.78 -17.97
N ALA A 105 24.17 6.89 -18.65
CA ALA A 105 23.29 7.92 -18.12
C ALA A 105 21.85 7.40 -17.86
N LEU A 106 21.34 6.52 -18.71
CA LEU A 106 20.05 5.85 -18.48
C LEU A 106 20.10 4.96 -17.25
N ALA A 107 21.19 4.19 -17.07
CA ALA A 107 21.39 3.35 -15.90
C ALA A 107 21.50 4.16 -14.59
N ASP A 108 22.22 5.28 -14.62
CA ASP A 108 22.37 6.18 -13.45
C ASP A 108 21.03 6.82 -13.03
N SER A 109 20.11 7.01 -13.97
CA SER A 109 18.76 7.54 -13.72
C SER A 109 17.70 6.48 -13.44
N ALA A 110 18.06 5.20 -13.51
CA ALA A 110 17.10 4.11 -13.32
C ALA A 110 16.71 3.98 -11.84
N VAL A 111 15.40 4.08 -11.58
CA VAL A 111 14.83 3.85 -10.24
C VAL A 111 15.15 2.44 -9.80
N GLN A 112 15.84 2.29 -8.67
CA GLN A 112 16.15 0.97 -8.12
C GLN A 112 14.93 0.43 -7.35
N PRO A 113 14.74 -0.90 -7.27
CA PRO A 113 13.67 -1.51 -6.46
C PRO A 113 13.59 -0.99 -5.02
N GLY A 114 14.73 -0.61 -4.42
CA GLY A 114 14.79 -0.06 -3.06
C GLY A 114 14.38 1.41 -2.94
N ASP A 115 14.31 2.16 -4.05
CA ASP A 115 13.83 3.55 -4.07
C ASP A 115 12.30 3.63 -4.13
N LEU A 116 11.64 2.51 -4.45
CA LEU A 116 10.19 2.41 -4.49
C LEU A 116 9.62 2.23 -3.08
N ALA A 117 8.49 2.88 -2.81
CA ALA A 117 7.74 2.65 -1.57
C ALA A 117 7.25 1.19 -1.49
N ALA A 118 7.12 0.66 -0.27
CA ALA A 118 6.73 -0.74 -0.03
C ALA A 118 5.46 -1.18 -0.80
N VAL A 119 4.46 -0.29 -0.90
CA VAL A 119 3.22 -0.48 -1.67
C VAL A 119 3.44 -0.91 -3.12
N ALA A 120 4.53 -0.46 -3.76
CA ALA A 120 4.83 -0.79 -5.15
C ALA A 120 5.21 -2.26 -5.34
N THR A 121 5.60 -2.94 -4.27
CA THR A 121 6.05 -4.35 -4.28
C THR A 121 5.06 -5.30 -3.63
N SER A 122 4.40 -4.87 -2.55
CA SER A 122 3.40 -5.67 -1.85
C SER A 122 2.04 -5.66 -2.56
N GLY A 123 1.72 -4.59 -3.29
CA GLY A 123 0.38 -4.31 -3.79
C GLY A 123 -0.64 -3.97 -2.68
N ASP A 124 -0.19 -3.85 -1.44
CA ASP A 124 -1.02 -3.52 -0.29
C ASP A 124 -1.01 -2.01 -0.06
N TYR A 125 -2.17 -1.38 -0.25
CA TYR A 125 -2.36 0.04 0.06
C TYR A 125 -2.24 0.37 1.55
N GLY A 126 -2.22 -0.65 2.44
CA GLY A 126 -1.92 -0.53 3.86
C GLY A 126 -0.49 -0.08 4.18
N ASP A 127 0.45 -0.23 3.24
CA ASP A 127 1.84 0.23 3.38
C ASP A 127 2.01 1.75 3.28
N LEU A 128 0.96 2.45 2.84
CA LEU A 128 0.93 3.90 2.75
C LEU A 128 0.47 4.50 4.09
N ASN A 129 1.41 5.07 4.85
CA ASN A 129 1.12 5.73 6.13
C ASN A 129 0.27 7.01 6.02
N ASP A 130 0.08 7.54 4.80
CA ASP A 130 -0.66 8.79 4.50
C ASP A 130 -1.73 8.60 3.40
N ILE A 131 -2.52 7.52 3.47
CA ILE A 131 -3.65 7.33 2.55
C ILE A 131 -4.65 8.50 2.63
N PRO A 132 -5.09 9.09 1.49
CA PRO A 132 -5.99 10.24 1.44
C PRO A 132 -7.46 9.92 1.82
N LEU A 133 -7.71 8.86 2.60
CA LEU A 133 -8.99 8.58 3.22
C LEU A 133 -9.07 9.15 4.65
N ALA A 134 -8.39 10.28 4.89
CA ALA A 134 -8.24 10.91 6.21
C ALA A 134 -9.57 11.08 6.98
N GLY A 135 -10.67 11.40 6.29
CA GLY A 135 -11.99 11.49 6.93
C GLY A 135 -12.52 10.17 7.50
N LEU A 136 -12.23 9.02 6.91
CA LEU A 136 -12.73 7.71 7.37
C LEU A 136 -11.82 7.04 8.41
N ALA A 137 -10.66 7.65 8.72
CA ALA A 137 -9.76 7.15 9.75
C ALA A 137 -10.35 7.33 11.16
N ASN A 138 -11.14 8.38 11.40
CA ASN A 138 -11.80 8.59 12.67
C ASN A 138 -13.01 7.66 12.80
N ALA A 139 -12.94 6.73 13.76
CA ALA A 139 -14.02 5.81 14.08
C ALA A 139 -15.15 6.47 14.89
N ILE A 140 -14.90 7.62 15.54
CA ILE A 140 -15.95 8.35 16.25
C ILE A 140 -16.82 9.07 15.23
N ILE A 141 -18.09 8.67 15.20
CA ILE A 141 -19.12 9.37 14.46
C ILE A 141 -19.48 10.66 15.21
N ASN A 142 -19.53 11.76 14.46
CA ASN A 142 -19.85 13.11 14.93
C ASN A 142 -18.89 13.65 16.00
N GLY A 143 -17.60 13.27 15.95
CA GLY A 143 -16.56 13.78 16.84
C GLY A 143 -16.30 15.29 16.70
N CYS A 144 -16.70 15.89 15.56
CA CYS A 144 -16.67 17.34 15.34
C CYS A 144 -17.83 18.11 16.01
N GLY A 145 -18.82 17.42 16.59
CA GLY A 145 -19.97 18.04 17.25
C GLY A 145 -20.97 18.75 16.32
N ARG A 146 -20.92 18.51 15.02
CA ARG A 146 -21.68 19.29 14.02
C ARG A 146 -23.13 18.83 13.83
N ILE A 147 -23.40 17.54 13.95
CA ILE A 147 -24.76 16.99 13.73
C ILE A 147 -25.52 16.92 15.07
N SER A 148 -26.78 17.33 15.05
CA SER A 148 -27.62 17.43 16.25
C SER A 148 -29.08 17.42 15.84
N HIS A 149 -29.81 16.41 16.31
CA HIS A 149 -31.26 16.28 16.09
C HIS A 149 -32.06 16.44 17.38
N ARG A 150 -31.38 16.44 18.52
CA ARG A 150 -31.96 16.68 19.84
C ARG A 150 -31.73 18.13 20.26
N GLY A 151 -32.71 18.69 20.96
CA GLY A 151 -32.54 19.96 21.67
C GLY A 151 -31.70 19.78 22.94
N ASP A 152 -31.47 20.88 23.65
CA ASP A 152 -30.75 20.92 24.92
C ASP A 152 -31.34 19.92 25.93
N GLN A 153 -30.47 19.36 26.77
CA GLN A 153 -30.84 18.34 27.74
C GLN A 153 -30.37 18.74 29.14
N ASP A 154 -31.15 18.39 30.16
CA ASP A 154 -30.70 18.57 31.54
C ASP A 154 -29.59 17.58 31.88
N LEU A 155 -28.60 18.02 32.65
CA LEU A 155 -27.59 17.12 33.20
C LEU A 155 -28.22 16.24 34.27
N THR A 156 -28.02 14.93 34.18
CA THR A 156 -28.58 13.97 35.16
C THR A 156 -27.54 12.98 35.64
N THR A 157 -27.87 12.19 36.66
CA THR A 157 -27.01 11.13 37.19
C THR A 157 -27.08 9.82 36.39
N SER A 158 -28.01 9.75 35.44
CA SER A 158 -28.14 8.63 34.50
C SER A 158 -27.54 9.01 33.16
N TRP A 159 -27.12 8.01 32.38
CA TRP A 159 -26.67 8.23 31.02
C TRP A 159 -27.80 8.80 30.15
N GLY A 160 -27.72 10.10 29.86
CA GLY A 160 -28.59 10.80 28.92
C GLY A 160 -27.92 10.98 27.56
N LYS A 161 -28.71 11.11 26.49
CA LYS A 161 -28.20 11.44 25.16
C LYS A 161 -27.91 12.92 25.07
N ALA A 162 -26.73 13.32 24.61
CA ALA A 162 -26.40 14.73 24.44
C ALA A 162 -27.10 15.30 23.19
N PRO A 163 -27.19 16.64 23.07
CA PRO A 163 -27.66 17.29 21.85
C PRO A 163 -26.74 17.03 20.65
N VAL A 164 -25.44 16.85 20.87
CA VAL A 164 -24.52 16.31 19.86
C VAL A 164 -24.80 14.82 19.72
N ASP A 165 -25.27 14.41 18.55
CA ASP A 165 -25.73 13.03 18.34
C ASP A 165 -24.60 12.01 18.57
N LEU A 166 -25.00 10.84 19.09
CA LEU A 166 -24.14 9.70 19.44
C LEU A 166 -23.17 9.94 20.59
N LEU A 167 -23.31 11.05 21.32
CA LEU A 167 -22.63 11.27 22.58
C LEU A 167 -23.62 11.07 23.71
N SER A 168 -23.19 10.43 24.78
CA SER A 168 -23.95 10.37 26.03
C SER A 168 -23.20 11.12 27.13
N VAL A 169 -23.95 11.75 28.02
CA VAL A 169 -23.41 12.51 29.16
C VAL A 169 -24.15 12.09 30.43
N LYS A 170 -23.42 11.96 31.52
CA LYS A 170 -23.97 11.88 32.88
C LYS A 170 -23.10 12.68 33.85
N ALA A 171 -23.58 12.85 35.06
CA ALA A 171 -22.79 13.30 36.20
C ALA A 171 -22.76 12.26 37.32
N GLU A 172 -21.71 12.30 38.11
CA GLU A 172 -21.60 11.65 39.42
C GLU A 172 -21.78 12.69 40.52
N GLY A 173 -22.28 12.26 41.68
CA GLY A 173 -22.67 13.15 42.77
C GLY A 173 -24.12 13.64 42.66
N THR A 174 -24.45 14.69 43.41
CA THR A 174 -25.78 15.32 43.36
C THR A 174 -25.77 16.49 42.37
N VAL A 175 -26.59 16.39 41.33
CA VAL A 175 -26.79 17.46 40.34
C VAL A 175 -27.90 18.38 40.82
N SER A 176 -27.58 19.66 41.05
CA SER A 176 -28.60 20.69 41.36
C SER A 176 -28.83 21.68 40.22
N ALA A 177 -27.91 21.75 39.26
CA ALA A 177 -28.05 22.51 38.02
C ALA A 177 -27.07 21.96 36.96
N GLY A 178 -27.39 22.18 35.69
CA GLY A 178 -26.52 21.87 34.57
C GLY A 178 -27.31 21.58 33.31
N THR A 179 -26.89 22.15 32.19
CA THR A 179 -27.52 21.92 30.88
C THR A 179 -26.47 21.43 29.89
N VAL A 180 -26.72 20.29 29.27
CA VAL A 180 -25.93 19.78 28.14
C VAL A 180 -26.48 20.42 26.88
N LYS A 181 -25.66 21.22 26.21
CA LYS A 181 -25.99 21.91 24.96
C LYS A 181 -24.98 21.61 23.87
N ARG A 182 -25.39 21.84 22.62
CA ARG A 182 -24.47 21.92 21.49
C ARG A 182 -24.06 23.38 21.32
N MET A 183 -22.78 23.68 21.48
CA MET A 183 -22.28 25.02 21.20
C MET A 183 -22.05 25.19 19.69
N THR A 184 -22.51 26.30 19.14
CA THR A 184 -22.20 26.76 17.78
C THR A 184 -21.39 28.05 17.89
N SER A 185 -20.33 28.19 17.08
CA SER A 185 -19.35 29.30 17.11
C SER A 185 -18.22 29.18 18.13
N ALA A 186 -17.88 27.95 18.53
CA ALA A 186 -16.76 27.65 19.42
C ALA A 186 -15.39 27.66 18.69
N PHE A 187 -15.13 28.62 17.80
CA PHE A 187 -13.94 28.63 16.92
C PHE A 187 -12.62 28.89 17.67
N SER A 188 -12.68 29.48 18.85
CA SER A 188 -11.54 29.60 19.77
C SER A 188 -11.19 28.27 20.44
N LEU A 189 -12.14 27.32 20.45
CA LEU A 189 -12.01 26.04 21.13
C LEU A 189 -11.80 24.90 20.15
N THR A 190 -12.43 24.92 18.97
CA THR A 190 -12.38 23.86 17.95
C THR A 190 -12.31 24.43 16.54
N GLU A 191 -11.65 23.73 15.62
CA GLU A 191 -11.55 24.13 14.21
C GLU A 191 -12.92 24.11 13.50
N THR A 192 -13.84 23.25 13.94
CA THR A 192 -15.18 23.12 13.36
C THR A 192 -16.19 24.10 13.95
N GLY A 193 -15.83 24.84 15.01
CA GLY A 193 -16.72 25.78 15.70
C GLY A 193 -17.89 25.10 16.41
N HIS A 194 -17.85 23.78 16.63
CA HIS A 194 -18.90 22.99 17.23
C HIS A 194 -18.36 22.00 18.25
N ALA A 195 -19.11 21.81 19.34
CA ALA A 195 -18.75 20.88 20.40
C ALA A 195 -19.92 20.65 21.36
N THR A 196 -19.73 19.68 22.26
CA THR A 196 -20.60 19.49 23.42
C THR A 196 -20.13 20.39 24.54
N PHE A 197 -21.08 21.11 25.13
CA PHE A 197 -20.84 22.02 26.22
C PHE A 197 -21.82 21.71 27.35
N VAL A 198 -21.29 21.46 28.53
CA VAL A 198 -22.07 21.23 29.75
C VAL A 198 -21.97 22.51 30.57
N GLU A 199 -23.05 23.28 30.57
CA GLU A 199 -23.10 24.65 31.09
C GLU A 199 -23.68 24.72 32.49
N ASN A 200 -23.21 25.68 33.29
CA ASN A 200 -23.79 26.08 34.58
C ASN A 200 -23.94 24.91 35.55
N VAL A 201 -22.99 23.98 35.49
CA VAL A 201 -23.01 22.76 36.29
C VAL A 201 -22.81 23.09 37.75
N THR A 202 -23.68 22.54 38.59
CA THR A 202 -23.53 22.56 40.04
C THR A 202 -23.60 21.13 40.58
N LEU A 203 -22.45 20.66 41.09
CA LEU A 203 -22.27 19.35 41.71
C LEU A 203 -21.80 19.53 43.15
N THR A 204 -22.23 18.62 44.02
CA THR A 204 -21.78 18.58 45.42
C THR A 204 -21.02 17.29 45.71
N GLY A 205 -20.10 17.33 46.68
CA GLY A 205 -19.27 16.18 47.06
C GLY A 205 -18.20 15.83 46.02
N SER A 206 -17.92 14.55 45.84
CA SER A 206 -17.03 14.02 44.79
C SER A 206 -17.76 13.95 43.46
N GLY A 207 -18.11 15.11 42.91
CA GLY A 207 -18.79 15.23 41.63
C GLY A 207 -17.86 14.95 40.45
N ALA A 208 -18.40 14.40 39.37
CA ALA A 208 -17.69 14.25 38.11
C ALA A 208 -18.64 14.39 36.94
N ILE A 209 -18.14 14.80 35.78
CA ILE A 209 -18.90 14.84 34.52
C ILE A 209 -18.31 13.77 33.60
N LEU A 210 -19.15 12.90 33.05
CA LEU A 210 -18.70 11.80 32.23
C LEU A 210 -19.31 11.91 30.84
N PHE A 211 -18.45 11.80 29.84
CA PHE A 211 -18.80 11.75 28.43
C PHE A 211 -18.54 10.35 27.91
N ARG A 212 -19.41 9.86 27.03
CA ARG A 212 -19.26 8.52 26.47
C ARG A 212 -19.58 8.44 25.00
N ARG A 213 -18.69 7.77 24.26
CA ARG A 213 -18.87 7.31 22.88
C ARG A 213 -18.90 5.80 22.84
N ARG A 214 -19.70 5.26 21.91
CA ARG A 214 -19.78 3.82 21.64
C ARG A 214 -19.58 3.58 20.15
N ILE A 215 -18.83 2.53 19.83
CA ILE A 215 -18.57 2.06 18.47
C ILE A 215 -19.13 0.64 18.39
N GLU A 216 -19.93 0.37 17.35
CA GLU A 216 -20.55 -0.93 17.15
C GLU A 216 -19.52 -2.04 16.95
N ALA A 217 -19.91 -3.27 17.25
CA ALA A 217 -19.13 -4.48 17.07
C ALA A 217 -18.54 -4.54 15.65
N LYS A 218 -19.37 -4.31 14.63
CA LYS A 218 -18.97 -4.37 13.21
C LYS A 218 -17.85 -3.37 12.87
N ASP A 219 -17.90 -2.16 13.41
CA ASP A 219 -16.88 -1.13 13.20
C ASP A 219 -15.65 -1.35 14.12
N ALA A 220 -15.83 -2.05 15.24
CA ALA A 220 -14.75 -2.39 16.18
C ALA A 220 -13.81 -3.48 15.64
N TRP A 221 -14.25 -4.30 14.68
CA TRP A 221 -13.41 -5.35 14.07
C TRP A 221 -12.09 -4.82 13.48
N LYS A 222 -12.06 -3.58 12.99
CA LYS A 222 -10.84 -2.98 12.43
C LYS A 222 -9.74 -2.75 13.48
N PHE A 223 -10.09 -2.74 14.76
CA PHE A 223 -9.16 -2.53 15.87
C PHE A 223 -8.68 -3.85 16.50
N TYR A 224 -9.13 -5.01 16.03
CA TYR A 224 -8.79 -6.30 16.62
C TYR A 224 -7.28 -6.57 16.60
N ASN A 225 -6.68 -6.70 17.79
CA ASN A 225 -5.24 -6.85 18.01
C ASN A 225 -4.39 -5.76 17.30
N GLN A 226 -4.92 -4.54 17.20
CA GLN A 226 -4.22 -3.39 16.61
C GLN A 226 -3.94 -2.32 17.68
N PRO A 227 -2.84 -1.56 17.55
CA PRO A 227 -2.66 -0.34 18.32
C PRO A 227 -3.69 0.71 17.91
N ALA A 228 -4.11 1.55 18.85
CA ALA A 228 -5.04 2.64 18.60
C ALA A 228 -4.66 3.90 19.38
N HIS A 229 -5.25 5.02 19.00
CA HIS A 229 -5.06 6.29 19.68
C HIS A 229 -6.40 7.01 19.80
N TYR A 230 -6.71 7.46 21.02
CA TYR A 230 -7.79 8.41 21.27
C TYR A 230 -7.22 9.82 21.49
N SER A 231 -7.94 10.84 21.06
CA SER A 231 -7.65 12.23 21.40
C SER A 231 -8.92 13.07 21.38
N ALA A 232 -8.97 14.10 22.20
CA ALA A 232 -10.04 15.10 22.17
C ALA A 232 -9.53 16.47 22.62
N ARG A 233 -10.28 17.50 22.27
CA ARG A 233 -10.08 18.89 22.69
C ARG A 233 -10.99 19.19 23.86
N VAL A 234 -10.43 19.71 24.95
CA VAL A 234 -11.16 19.97 26.20
C VAL A 234 -10.89 21.37 26.73
N TYR A 235 -11.87 21.88 27.47
CA TYR A 235 -11.77 23.12 28.23
C TYR A 235 -12.68 23.01 29.45
N HIS A 236 -12.27 23.64 30.55
CA HIS A 236 -13.07 23.75 31.77
C HIS A 236 -12.69 25.02 32.54
N ASP A 237 -13.62 25.51 33.36
CA ASP A 237 -13.42 26.68 34.23
C ASP A 237 -13.68 26.36 35.71
N HIS A 238 -13.38 25.13 36.15
CA HIS A 238 -13.82 24.57 37.44
C HIS A 238 -13.21 25.24 38.68
N GLY A 239 -12.29 26.19 38.50
CA GLY A 239 -11.64 26.96 39.57
C GLY A 239 -10.38 26.33 40.15
N ALA A 240 -10.01 25.14 39.67
CA ALA A 240 -8.80 24.41 40.03
C ALA A 240 -8.37 23.50 38.87
N ASN A 241 -7.16 22.94 38.92
CA ASN A 241 -6.77 21.90 37.97
C ASN A 241 -7.65 20.67 38.19
N VAL A 242 -8.07 20.04 37.09
CA VAL A 242 -8.97 18.90 37.11
C VAL A 242 -8.40 17.77 36.28
N ASP A 243 -8.56 16.55 36.79
CA ASP A 243 -8.10 15.35 36.14
C ASP A 243 -9.15 14.86 35.13
N PHE A 244 -8.70 14.71 33.88
CA PHE A 244 -9.43 14.06 32.81
C PHE A 244 -8.95 12.62 32.71
N ILE A 245 -9.82 11.69 33.08
CA ILE A 245 -9.56 10.25 33.09
C ILE A 245 -10.20 9.66 31.85
N ILE A 246 -9.39 9.14 30.94
CA ILE A 246 -9.85 8.51 29.70
C ILE A 246 -9.82 7.01 29.92
N THR A 247 -10.94 6.34 29.71
CA THR A 247 -11.02 4.88 29.79
C THR A 247 -11.59 4.31 28.51
N VAL A 248 -10.89 3.34 27.93
CA VAL A 248 -11.36 2.57 26.77
C VAL A 248 -11.73 1.17 27.24
N ARG A 249 -12.94 0.73 26.90
CA ARG A 249 -13.48 -0.57 27.29
C ARG A 249 -13.97 -1.34 26.07
N LYS A 250 -14.04 -2.66 26.19
CA LYS A 250 -14.77 -3.52 25.26
C LYS A 250 -16.08 -3.99 25.87
N ALA A 251 -17.12 -4.13 25.05
CA ALA A 251 -18.33 -4.83 25.46
C ALA A 251 -18.07 -6.34 25.64
N ASP A 252 -18.74 -6.96 26.61
CA ASP A 252 -18.61 -8.41 26.80
C ASP A 252 -19.52 -9.20 25.84
N THR A 253 -20.63 -8.58 25.42
CA THR A 253 -21.56 -9.10 24.40
C THR A 253 -21.62 -8.12 23.23
N ALA A 254 -21.73 -8.65 22.00
CA ALA A 254 -21.77 -7.82 20.81
C ALA A 254 -22.87 -6.76 20.87
N ASP A 255 -22.48 -5.49 20.74
CA ASP A 255 -23.35 -4.31 20.77
C ASP A 255 -24.15 -4.10 22.07
N ASP A 256 -23.77 -4.80 23.15
CA ASP A 256 -24.39 -4.67 24.48
C ASP A 256 -23.34 -4.32 25.55
N PHE A 257 -23.48 -3.10 26.07
CA PHE A 257 -22.60 -2.48 27.04
C PHE A 257 -23.14 -2.52 28.48
N ALA A 258 -24.08 -3.43 28.78
CA ALA A 258 -24.50 -3.69 30.16
C ALA A 258 -23.35 -4.23 31.03
N SER A 259 -22.41 -4.93 30.41
CA SER A 259 -21.13 -5.34 31.00
C SER A 259 -19.99 -5.01 30.02
N ALA A 260 -18.96 -4.34 30.51
CA ALA A 260 -17.80 -3.93 29.73
C ALA A 260 -16.51 -4.17 30.52
N THR A 261 -15.45 -4.58 29.81
CA THR A 261 -14.12 -4.82 30.37
C THR A 261 -13.19 -3.70 29.96
N ASP A 262 -12.46 -3.10 30.91
CA ASP A 262 -11.44 -2.09 30.63
C ASP A 262 -10.30 -2.68 29.79
N ILE A 263 -9.91 -1.96 28.74
CA ILE A 263 -8.72 -2.23 27.92
C ILE A 263 -7.55 -1.41 28.46
N THR A 264 -7.76 -0.10 28.61
CA THR A 264 -6.74 0.82 29.11
C THR A 264 -7.39 2.05 29.71
N THR A 265 -6.67 2.70 30.63
CA THR A 265 -7.07 3.94 31.27
C THR A 265 -5.84 4.80 31.52
N ASP A 266 -5.98 6.11 31.38
CA ASP A 266 -4.95 7.07 31.76
C ASP A 266 -5.57 8.37 32.26
N THR A 267 -4.79 9.14 33.02
CA THR A 267 -5.22 10.37 33.66
C THR A 267 -4.35 11.54 33.24
N ILE A 268 -4.99 12.59 32.74
CA ILE A 268 -4.33 13.84 32.33
C ILE A 268 -4.88 14.99 33.16
N SER A 269 -4.00 15.66 33.91
CA SER A 269 -4.38 16.84 34.68
C SER A 269 -4.38 18.08 33.80
N ILE A 270 -5.54 18.75 33.69
CA ILE A 270 -5.73 19.95 32.86
C ILE A 270 -5.86 21.18 33.75
N ALA A 271 -5.08 22.21 33.45
CA ALA A 271 -5.13 23.47 34.17
C ALA A 271 -6.51 24.15 34.02
N ASN A 272 -6.95 24.84 35.07
CA ASN A 272 -8.17 25.65 35.01
C ASN A 272 -8.09 26.71 33.91
N ASP A 273 -9.20 26.92 33.20
CA ASP A 273 -9.36 27.95 32.17
C ASP A 273 -8.35 27.80 31.00
N ALA A 274 -7.94 26.56 30.73
CA ALA A 274 -7.01 26.22 29.66
C ALA A 274 -7.69 25.39 28.57
N ASN A 275 -7.55 25.83 27.31
CA ASN A 275 -7.90 25.02 26.16
C ASN A 275 -6.76 24.05 25.86
N SER A 276 -7.00 22.75 26.06
CA SER A 276 -5.97 21.72 26.04
C SER A 276 -6.41 20.50 25.21
N ASP A 277 -5.43 19.73 24.74
CA ASP A 277 -5.71 18.42 24.17
C ASP A 277 -5.50 17.36 25.25
N ILE A 278 -6.39 16.36 25.26
CA ILE A 278 -6.20 15.11 25.98
C ILE A 278 -6.01 14.00 24.97
N ASP A 279 -5.20 13.01 25.29
CA ASP A 279 -4.94 11.89 24.40
C ASP A 279 -4.54 10.63 25.15
N LEU A 280 -4.82 9.47 24.56
CA LEU A 280 -4.54 8.16 25.16
C LEU A 280 -4.00 7.25 24.06
N ALA A 281 -2.75 6.81 24.24
CA ALA A 281 -2.15 5.78 23.41
C ALA A 281 -2.58 4.39 23.92
N ILE A 282 -3.09 3.56 23.02
CA ILE A 282 -3.47 2.17 23.30
C ILE A 282 -2.50 1.26 22.56
N ALA A 283 -1.64 0.57 23.30
CA ALA A 283 -0.63 -0.31 22.71
C ALA A 283 -1.26 -1.50 21.96
N ASP A 284 -2.34 -2.06 22.50
CA ASP A 284 -3.09 -3.15 21.88
C ASP A 284 -4.56 -3.09 22.35
N MET A 285 -5.49 -3.09 21.40
CA MET A 285 -6.93 -3.14 21.65
C MET A 285 -7.45 -4.54 21.98
N GLY A 286 -6.65 -5.59 21.76
CA GLY A 286 -7.02 -6.98 22.04
C GLY A 286 -8.31 -7.41 21.32
N ASP A 287 -9.11 -8.23 22.01
CA ASP A 287 -10.40 -8.71 21.49
C ASP A 287 -11.55 -7.70 21.71
N CYS A 288 -11.51 -6.58 20.97
CA CYS A 288 -12.53 -5.53 21.04
C CYS A 288 -13.73 -5.75 20.09
N ARG A 289 -13.86 -6.94 19.47
CA ARG A 289 -14.81 -7.19 18.36
C ARG A 289 -16.29 -7.07 18.73
N ASN A 290 -16.62 -7.11 20.01
CA ASN A 290 -17.99 -6.96 20.51
C ASN A 290 -18.45 -5.50 20.60
N GLY A 291 -17.57 -4.53 20.38
CA GLY A 291 -17.87 -3.10 20.47
C GLY A 291 -16.92 -2.40 21.43
N ILE A 292 -16.73 -1.10 21.22
CA ILE A 292 -15.79 -0.27 21.98
C ILE A 292 -16.57 0.84 22.67
N GLU A 293 -16.28 1.06 23.94
CA GLU A 293 -16.76 2.21 24.71
C GLU A 293 -15.57 3.09 25.05
N ILE A 294 -15.72 4.40 24.83
CA ILE A 294 -14.73 5.39 25.21
C ILE A 294 -15.42 6.32 26.19
N GLU A 295 -14.89 6.41 27.40
CA GLU A 295 -15.37 7.28 28.46
C GLU A 295 -14.31 8.31 28.82
N VAL A 296 -14.73 9.57 28.90
CA VAL A 296 -13.92 10.66 29.44
C VAL A 296 -14.60 11.15 30.71
N LYS A 297 -13.98 10.88 31.85
CA LYS A 297 -14.42 11.36 33.17
C LYS A 297 -13.64 12.62 33.54
N VAL A 298 -14.35 13.67 33.88
CA VAL A 298 -13.83 14.93 34.39
C VAL A 298 -14.05 14.96 35.89
N ASP A 299 -13.02 14.68 36.68
CA ASP A 299 -13.09 14.51 38.13
C ASP A 299 -13.04 15.86 38.86
N CYS A 300 -14.11 16.65 38.73
CA CYS A 300 -14.15 18.05 39.12
C CYS A 300 -14.44 18.30 40.61
N GLY A 301 -14.90 17.28 41.35
CA GLY A 301 -15.33 17.44 42.73
C GLY A 301 -16.58 18.32 42.85
N ALA A 302 -16.62 19.16 43.88
CA ALA A 302 -17.72 20.09 44.10
C ALA A 302 -17.50 21.36 43.29
N ILE A 303 -18.44 21.67 42.40
CA ILE A 303 -18.40 22.84 41.52
C ILE A 303 -19.74 23.58 41.56
N THR A 304 -19.72 24.90 41.35
CA THR A 304 -20.92 25.74 41.32
C THR A 304 -20.90 26.66 40.12
N SER A 305 -21.92 26.52 39.26
CA SER A 305 -22.08 27.31 38.02
C SER A 305 -20.84 27.29 37.13
N LYS A 306 -20.32 26.08 36.87
CA LYS A 306 -19.11 25.85 36.07
C LYS A 306 -19.40 25.11 34.77
N ASP A 307 -18.52 25.29 33.82
CA ASP A 307 -18.67 24.86 32.45
C ASP A 307 -17.60 23.83 32.07
N THR A 308 -18.00 22.87 31.24
CA THR A 308 -17.10 21.83 30.70
C THR A 308 -17.34 21.64 29.22
N PHE A 309 -16.25 21.50 28.47
CA PHE A 309 -16.27 21.38 27.03
C PHE A 309 -15.58 20.11 26.57
N LEU A 310 -16.19 19.44 25.58
CA LEU A 310 -15.59 18.33 24.86
C LEU A 310 -15.88 18.47 23.36
N GLY A 311 -14.84 18.43 22.53
CA GLY A 311 -14.96 18.48 21.08
C GLY A 311 -13.76 17.84 20.37
N GLN A 312 -13.82 17.79 19.05
CA GLN A 312 -12.77 17.21 18.18
C GLN A 312 -12.31 15.80 18.63
N GLU A 313 -13.26 14.96 18.99
CA GLU A 313 -12.97 13.60 19.41
C GLU A 313 -12.51 12.77 18.21
N GLN A 314 -11.36 12.11 18.35
CA GLN A 314 -10.79 11.24 17.35
C GLN A 314 -10.35 9.91 17.95
N PHE A 315 -10.75 8.83 17.28
CA PHE A 315 -10.27 7.48 17.57
C PHE A 315 -9.82 6.81 16.27
N SER A 316 -8.53 6.47 16.18
CA SER A 316 -7.94 5.92 14.96
C SER A 316 -6.92 4.84 15.27
N ILE A 317 -6.69 3.95 14.30
CA ILE A 317 -5.64 2.92 14.37
C ILE A 317 -4.26 3.60 14.32
N GLY A 318 -3.32 3.07 15.09
CA GLY A 318 -1.93 3.50 15.12
C GLY A 318 -1.48 3.88 16.53
N THR A 319 -0.15 3.92 16.71
CA THR A 319 0.51 4.21 17.99
C THR A 319 0.71 5.70 18.27
N ALA A 320 0.49 6.56 17.28
CA ALA A 320 0.72 8.00 17.38
C ALA A 320 -0.58 8.79 17.29
N LYS A 321 -0.63 9.89 18.05
CA LYS A 321 -1.70 10.90 17.95
C LYS A 321 -1.75 11.44 16.52
N ARG A 322 -2.93 11.37 15.91
CA ARG A 322 -3.22 11.98 14.61
C ARG A 322 -3.88 13.36 14.81
N PRO A 323 -3.68 14.32 13.89
CA PRO A 323 -4.46 15.55 13.90
C PRO A 323 -5.96 15.25 13.72
N PHE A 324 -6.83 16.20 14.10
CA PHE A 324 -8.26 16.02 13.94
C PHE A 324 -8.65 15.95 12.45
N LEU A 325 -9.33 14.89 12.05
CA LEU A 325 -9.75 14.65 10.66
C LEU A 325 -11.26 14.83 10.54
N ALA A 326 -11.68 16.05 10.21
CA ALA A 326 -13.08 16.37 10.03
C ALA A 326 -13.67 15.68 8.79
N ARG A 327 -14.78 14.94 8.95
CA ARG A 327 -15.53 14.39 7.81
C ARG A 327 -16.41 15.47 7.14
N PRO A 328 -16.64 15.37 5.81
CA PRO A 328 -17.64 16.20 5.14
C PRO A 328 -19.01 16.06 5.81
N PRO A 329 -19.78 17.16 5.98
CA PRO A 329 -21.00 17.16 6.77
C PRO A 329 -22.07 16.19 6.25
N ALA A 330 -22.23 16.06 4.92
CA ALA A 330 -23.23 15.14 4.35
C ALA A 330 -22.91 13.66 4.63
N LEU A 331 -21.63 13.29 4.66
CA LEU A 331 -21.20 11.94 5.01
C LEU A 331 -21.37 11.68 6.51
N GLU A 332 -21.05 12.68 7.34
CA GLU A 332 -21.26 12.62 8.79
C GLU A 332 -22.74 12.38 9.11
N GLU A 333 -23.64 13.16 8.51
CA GLU A 333 -25.08 13.02 8.68
C GLU A 333 -25.60 11.65 8.22
N ALA A 334 -25.12 11.14 7.08
CA ALA A 334 -25.48 9.81 6.61
C ALA A 334 -25.05 8.69 7.58
N LEU A 335 -23.88 8.83 8.21
CA LEU A 335 -23.39 7.88 9.21
C LEU A 335 -24.17 8.00 10.52
N VAL A 336 -24.53 9.21 10.94
CA VAL A 336 -25.43 9.44 12.09
C VAL A 336 -26.79 8.81 11.85
N HIS A 337 -27.38 8.96 10.66
CA HIS A 337 -28.70 8.42 10.30
C HIS A 337 -28.82 6.90 10.34
N ARG A 338 -27.69 6.18 10.38
CA ARG A 338 -27.68 4.74 10.67
C ARG A 338 -28.07 4.42 12.12
N TYR A 339 -27.83 5.36 13.04
CA TYR A 339 -28.06 5.20 14.48
C TYR A 339 -29.21 6.07 14.98
N LEU A 340 -29.28 7.34 14.57
CA LEU A 340 -30.31 8.28 14.99
C LEU A 340 -30.81 9.03 13.77
N ARG A 341 -32.12 8.98 13.51
CA ARG A 341 -32.71 9.63 12.33
C ARG A 341 -34.00 10.38 12.68
N PRO A 342 -34.11 11.67 12.32
CA PRO A 342 -35.39 12.37 12.34
C PRO A 342 -36.29 11.85 11.21
N ILE A 343 -37.57 11.66 11.51
CA ILE A 343 -38.56 11.17 10.55
C ILE A 343 -39.25 12.36 9.90
N GLY A 344 -38.99 12.58 8.61
CA GLY A 344 -39.48 13.73 7.84
C GLY A 344 -40.86 13.56 7.19
N GLY A 345 -41.65 12.57 7.58
CA GLY A 345 -42.97 12.34 7.01
C GLY A 345 -43.74 11.26 7.75
N ILE A 346 -44.82 11.67 8.41
CA ILE A 346 -45.73 10.79 9.14
C ILE A 346 -47.11 10.86 8.50
N LEU A 347 -47.68 9.68 8.22
CA LEU A 347 -49.07 9.53 7.80
C LEU A 347 -49.86 8.93 8.98
N GLY A 348 -50.87 9.65 9.45
CA GLY A 348 -51.73 9.22 10.55
C GLY A 348 -53.15 8.89 10.10
N VAL A 349 -53.77 7.87 10.69
CA VAL A 349 -55.22 7.63 10.62
C VAL A 349 -55.78 7.79 12.03
N ALA A 350 -56.75 8.69 12.19
CA ALA A 350 -57.38 8.92 13.50
C ALA A 350 -58.17 7.68 13.95
N ASN A 351 -57.85 7.16 15.13
CA ASN A 351 -58.58 6.05 15.75
C ASN A 351 -59.77 6.57 16.57
N SER A 352 -59.64 7.78 17.12
CA SER A 352 -60.65 8.43 17.97
C SER A 352 -60.50 9.95 17.88
N GLY A 353 -61.22 10.68 18.74
CA GLY A 353 -61.10 12.13 18.86
C GLY A 353 -59.77 12.62 19.44
N SER A 354 -58.93 11.75 20.01
CA SER A 354 -57.74 12.13 20.77
C SER A 354 -56.45 11.39 20.39
N ASN A 355 -56.53 10.38 19.53
CA ASN A 355 -55.35 9.63 19.08
C ASN A 355 -55.47 9.19 17.62
N MET A 356 -54.31 8.87 17.05
CA MET A 356 -54.18 8.38 15.69
C MET A 356 -53.03 7.38 15.60
N GLN A 357 -53.22 6.41 14.72
CA GLN A 357 -52.16 5.47 14.36
C GLN A 357 -51.32 6.09 13.25
N ALA A 358 -50.04 6.30 13.54
CA ALA A 358 -49.05 6.89 12.66
C ALA A 358 -48.17 5.80 12.03
N VAL A 359 -47.95 5.90 10.72
CA VAL A 359 -47.04 5.06 9.94
C VAL A 359 -45.98 5.94 9.29
N PHE A 360 -44.75 5.45 9.26
CA PHE A 360 -43.61 6.13 8.67
C PHE A 360 -42.49 5.16 8.28
N SER A 361 -41.59 5.64 7.43
CA SER A 361 -40.41 4.88 6.96
C SER A 361 -39.13 5.61 7.31
N HIS A 362 -38.12 4.87 7.76
CA HIS A 362 -36.78 5.35 8.10
C HIS A 362 -35.71 4.33 7.65
N PRO A 363 -35.60 4.03 6.34
CA PRO A 363 -34.74 2.96 5.87
C PRO A 363 -33.27 3.18 6.23
N GLY A 364 -32.61 2.11 6.69
CA GLY A 364 -31.15 2.07 6.79
C GLY A 364 -30.60 2.20 8.21
N MET A 365 -31.44 2.08 9.23
CA MET A 365 -30.95 1.85 10.60
C MET A 365 -30.26 0.46 10.60
N ARG A 366 -29.09 0.27 11.21
CA ARG A 366 -29.05 0.04 12.65
C ARG A 366 -29.66 -1.33 12.99
N ALA A 367 -30.62 -1.22 13.88
CA ALA A 367 -31.47 -2.26 14.42
C ALA A 367 -32.87 -1.64 14.50
N ALA A 368 -33.84 -2.38 15.04
CA ALA A 368 -35.15 -1.79 15.34
C ALA A 368 -34.97 -0.64 16.37
N PRO A 369 -35.36 0.60 16.04
CA PRO A 369 -35.12 1.75 16.90
C PRO A 369 -36.13 1.86 18.06
N THR A 370 -35.75 2.58 19.10
CA THR A 370 -36.71 3.22 20.00
C THR A 370 -37.20 4.52 19.39
N TYR A 371 -38.49 4.82 19.51
CA TYR A 371 -39.07 6.08 19.04
C TYR A 371 -39.28 7.04 20.20
N GLU A 372 -38.92 8.28 19.97
CA GLU A 372 -39.22 9.40 20.86
C GLU A 372 -39.69 10.59 20.04
N VAL A 373 -40.17 11.62 20.73
CA VAL A 373 -40.67 12.82 20.08
C VAL A 373 -39.96 14.02 20.68
N ASN A 374 -39.38 14.88 19.83
CA ASN A 374 -38.59 16.02 20.30
C ASN A 374 -39.45 17.25 20.69
N ALA A 375 -40.69 17.31 20.24
CA ALA A 375 -41.67 18.36 20.54
C ALA A 375 -43.08 17.87 20.15
N PRO A 376 -44.17 18.53 20.58
CA PRO A 376 -45.51 18.14 20.17
C PRO A 376 -45.67 18.06 18.63
N ILE A 377 -46.19 16.93 18.14
CA ILE A 377 -46.38 16.70 16.70
C ILE A 377 -47.60 17.50 16.22
N ALA A 378 -47.44 18.17 15.08
CA ALA A 378 -48.53 18.84 14.38
C ALA A 378 -48.95 18.06 13.14
N MET A 379 -50.24 17.77 13.03
CA MET A 379 -50.87 16.99 11.97
C MET A 379 -51.97 17.85 11.30
N THR A 380 -52.19 17.66 10.02
CA THR A 380 -53.25 18.36 9.27
C THR A 380 -54.05 17.37 8.45
N ASP A 381 -55.35 17.60 8.30
CA ASP A 381 -56.19 16.82 7.39
C ASP A 381 -56.07 17.28 5.93
N GLY A 382 -55.27 18.33 5.67
CA GLY A 382 -55.01 18.86 4.33
C GLY A 382 -56.13 19.73 3.75
N TYR A 383 -57.21 19.98 4.51
CA TYR A 383 -58.37 20.72 4.03
C TYR A 383 -58.85 21.81 4.99
N THR A 384 -59.08 21.48 6.26
CA THR A 384 -59.93 22.31 7.12
C THR A 384 -59.35 22.53 8.52
N ALA A 385 -58.55 21.59 9.04
CA ALA A 385 -58.11 21.68 10.42
C ALA A 385 -56.68 21.21 10.65
N ASP A 386 -56.00 21.92 11.54
CA ASP A 386 -54.70 21.57 12.09
C ASP A 386 -54.86 21.09 13.53
N PHE A 387 -54.16 20.02 13.86
CA PHE A 387 -54.20 19.34 15.14
C PHE A 387 -52.80 19.21 15.69
N THR A 388 -52.54 19.79 16.85
CA THR A 388 -51.26 19.67 17.55
C THR A 388 -51.47 18.88 18.83
N GLN A 389 -50.54 17.99 19.16
CA GLN A 389 -50.57 17.33 20.46
C GLN A 389 -50.50 18.39 21.58
N SER A 390 -51.25 18.21 22.66
CA SER A 390 -51.08 19.06 23.85
C SER A 390 -49.79 18.74 24.60
N THR A 391 -49.24 17.54 24.40
CA THR A 391 -47.92 17.13 24.90
C THR A 391 -47.28 16.12 23.93
N ALA A 392 -45.95 16.18 23.78
CA ALA A 392 -45.22 15.27 22.91
C ALA A 392 -45.35 13.83 23.41
N SER A 393 -45.88 12.92 22.58
CA SER A 393 -46.12 11.55 23.03
C SER A 393 -46.23 10.53 21.91
N ILE A 394 -45.70 9.35 22.19
CA ILE A 394 -46.01 8.07 21.54
C ILE A 394 -46.54 7.13 22.62
N THR A 395 -47.74 6.60 22.45
CA THR A 395 -48.42 5.80 23.48
C THR A 395 -48.25 4.30 23.30
N SER A 396 -48.05 3.82 22.08
CA SER A 396 -47.84 2.41 21.78
C SER A 396 -47.02 2.24 20.50
N ILE A 397 -46.32 1.12 20.38
CA ILE A 397 -45.58 0.73 19.19
C ILE A 397 -46.19 -0.58 18.69
N HIS A 398 -46.72 -0.56 17.46
CA HIS A 398 -47.38 -1.71 16.83
C HIS A 398 -46.44 -2.49 15.92
N GLU A 399 -45.60 -1.76 15.17
CA GLU A 399 -44.59 -2.35 14.30
C GLU A 399 -43.30 -1.57 14.46
N ASN A 400 -42.20 -2.31 14.55
CA ASN A 400 -40.88 -1.73 14.69
C ASN A 400 -39.85 -2.57 13.97
N THR A 401 -39.42 -2.10 12.80
CA THR A 401 -38.35 -2.72 12.03
C THR A 401 -37.22 -1.71 11.83
N PRO A 402 -36.03 -2.12 11.38
CA PRO A 402 -34.95 -1.20 11.01
C PRO A 402 -35.26 -0.27 9.82
N HIS A 403 -36.45 -0.40 9.19
CA HIS A 403 -36.80 0.35 7.98
C HIS A 403 -38.11 1.13 8.10
N HIS A 404 -39.02 0.72 8.98
CA HIS A 404 -40.32 1.35 9.13
C HIS A 404 -40.86 1.18 10.55
N GLY A 405 -41.80 2.04 10.91
CA GLY A 405 -42.50 1.97 12.19
C GLY A 405 -43.98 2.26 12.04
N ARG A 406 -44.76 1.67 12.96
CA ARG A 406 -46.16 2.02 13.19
C ARG A 406 -46.38 2.23 14.69
N VAL A 407 -46.87 3.40 15.06
CA VAL A 407 -47.02 3.81 16.46
C VAL A 407 -48.37 4.49 16.68
N ASP A 408 -48.88 4.50 17.90
CA ASP A 408 -49.97 5.41 18.25
C ASP A 408 -49.41 6.71 18.82
N ILE A 409 -49.89 7.82 18.28
CA ILE A 409 -49.67 9.16 18.82
C ILE A 409 -50.99 9.69 19.37
N ALA A 410 -50.93 10.37 20.52
CA ALA A 410 -52.11 10.74 21.31
C ALA A 410 -52.10 12.22 21.69
N TYR A 411 -53.07 12.60 22.54
CA TYR A 411 -53.23 13.96 23.08
C TYR A 411 -53.60 15.02 22.05
N PHE A 412 -54.30 14.62 20.99
CA PHE A 412 -54.97 15.55 20.11
C PHE A 412 -56.36 15.90 20.65
N SER A 413 -56.95 16.97 20.12
CA SER A 413 -58.33 17.36 20.41
C SER A 413 -59.11 17.53 19.11
N GLY A 414 -60.29 16.89 19.03
CA GLY A 414 -61.22 17.09 17.93
C GLY A 414 -60.90 16.32 16.64
N LEU A 415 -60.10 15.26 16.71
CA LEU A 415 -59.88 14.40 15.55
C LEU A 415 -61.18 13.71 15.12
N THR A 416 -61.32 13.43 13.83
CA THR A 416 -62.44 12.64 13.31
C THR A 416 -61.95 11.24 12.93
N SER A 417 -62.50 10.21 13.59
CA SER A 417 -62.12 8.81 13.36
C SER A 417 -62.18 8.42 11.88
N GLY A 418 -61.19 7.66 11.42
CA GLY A 418 -61.07 7.18 10.05
C GLY A 418 -60.52 8.19 9.04
N ARG A 419 -60.25 9.44 9.45
CA ARG A 419 -59.63 10.44 8.56
C ARG A 419 -58.10 10.31 8.53
N PHE A 420 -57.55 10.51 7.34
CA PHE A 420 -56.10 10.64 7.12
C PHE A 420 -55.62 12.02 7.53
N HIS A 421 -54.44 12.04 8.13
CA HIS A 421 -53.74 13.26 8.48
C HIS A 421 -52.26 13.10 8.12
N ILE A 422 -51.64 14.20 7.71
CA ILE A 422 -50.22 14.26 7.37
C ILE A 422 -49.51 15.19 8.32
N GLN A 423 -48.24 14.89 8.62
CA GLN A 423 -47.43 15.77 9.44
C GLN A 423 -47.19 17.12 8.76
N ARG A 424 -47.27 18.19 9.55
CA ARG A 424 -46.80 19.50 9.14
C ARG A 424 -45.32 19.65 9.46
N GLY A 425 -44.53 20.13 8.49
CA GLY A 425 -43.08 20.34 8.65
C GLY A 425 -42.68 21.39 9.71
N ALA A 426 -43.64 22.09 10.32
CA ALA A 426 -43.40 23.08 11.39
C ALA A 426 -43.65 22.54 12.81
N GLY A 427 -44.06 21.26 12.96
CA GLY A 427 -44.27 20.62 14.26
C GLY A 427 -43.09 19.78 14.73
N GLY A 428 -43.20 19.14 15.89
CA GLY A 428 -42.23 18.17 16.36
C GLY A 428 -42.08 16.97 15.43
N LEU A 429 -40.93 16.33 15.50
CA LEU A 429 -40.55 15.16 14.72
C LEU A 429 -40.43 13.94 15.64
N ILE A 430 -40.72 12.77 15.07
CA ILE A 430 -40.33 11.52 15.70
C ILE A 430 -38.85 11.31 15.42
N LEU A 431 -38.07 11.00 16.45
CA LEU A 431 -36.69 10.56 16.30
C LEU A 431 -36.65 9.04 16.46
N ALA A 432 -36.12 8.35 15.45
CA ALA A 432 -35.83 6.93 15.52
C ALA A 432 -34.40 6.77 16.03
N SER A 433 -34.24 6.24 17.24
CA SER A 433 -32.95 6.03 17.90
C SER A 433 -32.66 4.55 18.04
N ALA A 434 -31.66 4.09 17.30
CA ALA A 434 -30.98 2.84 17.45
C ALA A 434 -29.52 3.19 17.79
N GLU A 435 -29.30 3.80 18.94
CA GLU A 435 -27.96 3.99 19.50
C GLU A 435 -27.56 2.77 20.38
N LEU A 436 -26.26 2.65 20.68
CA LEU A 436 -25.67 1.57 21.49
C LEU A 436 -25.71 1.84 22.99
#